data_AF-A0A2P5AKA2-F1
#
_entry.id   AF-A0A2P5AKA2-F1
#
_cell.length_a   1.000
_cell.length_b   1.000
_cell.length_c   1.000
_cell.angle_alpha   90.00
_cell.angle_beta   90.00
_cell.angle_gamma   90.00
#
_symmetry.space_group_name_H-M   'P 1'
#
loop_
_entity.id
_entity.type
_entity.pdbx_description
1 polymer ?
#
loop_
_entity_poly.entity_id
_entity_poly.type
_entity_poly.pdbx_seq_one_letter_code
_entity_poly.pdbx_strand_id
1 'polypeptide(L)'
;MIGDTQMIRMDKLSEEDCLLLLSEVALRIPTGSDDQYFQLRDFRNLNCLRDIYLTDLGITEHVDEAKEAQLHNKAALIDLSLFFVYGDSEGGQTHTDVLEALKPHPNLKSLLISYYRGPSISPSWMTSLVNLKKLHLRRSHYESLPNLGKLQSLEELVIGRSSSLERLGPEFLGVEIVDGQPKMVPGTTLFPKLKEIFFERARSLREWNGVPGWSVDCPLKIMPRLQSLTLRFCSSLESLPDFLESTPLKYLSISGSQAMCESCKEETGRDWPKIRHVPNIYVTM
;
A
#
# COMPACT_ATOMS: atom_id res chain seq x y z
N MET A 1 -21.81 4.45 -7.62
CA MET A 1 -22.55 5.69 -7.33
C MET A 1 -22.03 6.19 -6.02
N ILE A 2 -21.18 7.21 -6.05
CA ILE A 2 -20.72 7.91 -4.84
C ILE A 2 -21.86 8.87 -4.54
N GLY A 3 -22.54 8.68 -3.41
CA GLY A 3 -23.58 9.58 -2.95
C GLY A 3 -23.00 10.97 -2.70
N ASP A 4 -23.80 12.00 -2.97
CA ASP A 4 -23.41 13.41 -2.85
C ASP A 4 -22.75 13.71 -1.50
N THR A 5 -21.42 13.88 -1.51
CA THR A 5 -20.68 14.37 -0.35
C THR A 5 -21.07 15.83 -0.14
N GLN A 6 -21.86 16.11 0.90
CA GLN A 6 -22.22 17.48 1.25
C GLN A 6 -20.95 18.27 1.58
N MET A 7 -20.71 19.33 0.80
CA MET A 7 -19.63 20.29 1.01
C MET A 7 -19.99 21.23 2.16
N ILE A 8 -19.24 21.18 3.26
CA ILE A 8 -19.47 22.02 4.43
C ILE A 8 -18.61 23.29 4.31
N ARG A 9 -19.23 24.46 4.35
CA ARG A 9 -18.55 25.76 4.55
C ARG A 9 -18.15 25.90 6.01
N MET A 10 -16.85 25.99 6.29
CA MET A 10 -16.29 25.89 7.64
C MET A 10 -16.03 27.23 8.36
N ASP A 11 -16.33 28.37 7.74
CA ASP A 11 -16.23 29.71 8.37
C ASP A 11 -17.15 29.90 9.60
N LYS A 12 -17.90 28.85 9.98
CA LYS A 12 -18.81 28.79 11.12
C LYS A 12 -18.58 27.61 12.07
N LEU A 13 -17.57 26.76 11.85
CA LEU A 13 -17.39 25.57 12.69
C LEU A 13 -16.48 25.86 13.89
N SER A 14 -17.06 25.77 15.08
CA SER A 14 -16.37 25.78 16.36
C SER A 14 -15.63 24.45 16.62
N GLU A 15 -14.78 24.43 17.65
CA GLU A 15 -14.13 23.19 18.13
C GLU A 15 -15.18 22.13 18.55
N GLU A 16 -16.36 22.56 19.00
CA GLU A 16 -17.51 21.70 19.30
C GLU A 16 -18.19 21.15 18.02
N ASP A 17 -18.22 21.92 16.92
CA ASP A 17 -18.76 21.43 15.64
C ASP A 17 -17.82 20.41 14.98
N CYS A 18 -16.51 20.51 15.22
CA CYS A 18 -15.53 19.48 14.83
C CYS A 18 -15.73 18.16 15.59
N LEU A 19 -16.23 18.22 16.83
CA LEU A 19 -16.63 17.04 17.61
C LEU A 19 -17.96 16.43 17.11
N LEU A 20 -18.77 17.15 16.36
CA LEU A 20 -20.00 16.61 15.76
C LEU A 20 -19.76 15.94 14.39
N LEU A 21 -18.66 16.28 13.71
CA LEU A 21 -18.21 15.68 12.43
C LEU A 21 -17.40 14.38 12.61
N LEU A 22 -17.54 13.74 13.76
CA LEU A 22 -16.62 12.76 14.37
C LEU A 22 -16.42 11.41 13.66
N SER A 23 -16.80 11.24 12.39
CA SER A 23 -16.61 9.96 11.71
C SER A 23 -16.01 10.00 10.31
N GLU A 24 -16.05 11.11 9.57
CA GLU A 24 -15.54 11.15 8.20
C GLU A 24 -15.54 12.59 7.70
N VAL A 25 -14.36 13.19 7.55
CA VAL A 25 -14.23 14.48 6.87
C VAL A 25 -13.57 14.21 5.51
N ALA A 26 -14.40 14.01 4.49
CA ALA A 26 -13.96 13.95 3.10
C ALA A 26 -13.87 15.36 2.54
N LEU A 27 -12.69 15.95 2.58
CA LEU A 27 -12.46 17.31 2.07
C LEU A 27 -11.79 17.22 0.70
N ARG A 28 -12.50 17.72 -0.29
CA ARG A 28 -11.92 18.00 -1.60
C ARG A 28 -11.08 19.25 -1.48
N ILE A 29 -9.76 19.13 -1.64
CA ILE A 29 -8.88 20.30 -1.78
C ILE A 29 -9.14 20.83 -3.19
N PRO A 30 -9.72 22.03 -3.37
CA PRO A 30 -10.00 22.52 -4.70
C PRO A 30 -8.72 22.97 -5.38
N THR A 31 -8.67 22.72 -6.68
CA THR A 31 -7.54 23.02 -7.56
C THR A 31 -7.60 24.45 -8.10
N GLY A 32 -8.09 25.44 -7.33
CA GLY A 32 -8.31 26.80 -7.81
C GLY A 32 -8.25 27.87 -6.72
N SER A 33 -7.86 29.08 -7.11
CA SER A 33 -7.62 30.25 -6.25
C SER A 33 -8.87 30.90 -5.64
N ASP A 34 -9.97 30.16 -5.50
CA ASP A 34 -11.18 30.68 -4.86
C ASP A 34 -11.04 30.53 -3.35
N ASP A 35 -10.94 31.65 -2.63
CA ASP A 35 -10.81 31.76 -1.16
C ASP A 35 -12.00 31.17 -0.35
N GLN A 36 -12.92 30.46 -0.99
CA GLN A 36 -14.15 29.92 -0.38
C GLN A 36 -14.05 28.45 0.02
N TYR A 37 -12.87 27.85 -0.07
CA TYR A 37 -12.68 26.41 0.14
C TYR A 37 -11.51 26.08 1.06
N PHE A 38 -11.57 24.90 1.68
CA PHE A 38 -10.58 24.38 2.61
C PHE A 38 -9.26 24.03 1.90
N GLN A 39 -8.16 24.66 2.31
CA GLN A 39 -6.81 24.39 1.82
C GLN A 39 -6.15 23.29 2.64
N LEU A 40 -5.09 22.66 2.12
CA LEU A 40 -4.42 21.59 2.84
C LEU A 40 -3.75 22.10 4.13
N ARG A 41 -3.31 23.37 4.16
CA ARG A 41 -2.75 24.01 5.36
C ARG A 41 -3.74 24.13 6.51
N ASP A 42 -5.03 24.22 6.22
CA ASP A 42 -6.08 24.45 7.23
C ASP A 42 -6.24 23.24 8.17
N PHE A 43 -5.77 22.06 7.75
CA PHE A 43 -5.68 20.89 8.61
C PHE A 43 -4.81 21.11 9.84
N ARG A 44 -3.90 22.09 9.86
CA ARG A 44 -2.96 22.35 10.97
C ARG A 44 -3.62 22.31 12.35
N ASN A 45 -4.80 22.91 12.50
CA ASN A 45 -5.47 23.04 13.79
C ASN A 45 -6.46 21.90 14.11
N LEU A 46 -6.74 21.02 13.15
CA LEU A 46 -7.71 19.93 13.30
C LEU A 46 -7.05 18.65 13.88
N ASN A 47 -6.69 18.67 15.17
CA ASN A 47 -5.91 17.60 15.80
C ASN A 47 -6.75 16.42 16.32
N CYS A 48 -8.07 16.59 16.42
CA CYS A 48 -9.00 15.56 16.88
C CYS A 48 -9.50 14.64 15.76
N LEU A 49 -9.18 14.94 14.50
CA LEU A 49 -9.61 14.14 13.36
C LEU A 49 -8.97 12.76 13.36
N ARG A 50 -9.82 11.73 13.26
CA ARG A 50 -9.40 10.33 13.22
C ARG A 50 -9.21 9.81 11.81
N ASP A 51 -10.04 10.29 10.88
CA ASP A 51 -10.07 9.79 9.51
C ASP A 51 -9.97 11.01 8.58
N ILE A 52 -8.92 11.03 7.75
CA ILE A 52 -8.63 12.13 6.83
C ILE A 52 -8.61 11.59 5.40
N TYR A 53 -9.42 12.20 4.54
CA TYR A 53 -9.49 11.88 3.13
C TYR A 53 -9.15 13.14 2.32
N LEU A 54 -8.02 13.09 1.61
CA LEU A 54 -7.48 14.18 0.80
C LEU A 54 -7.56 13.81 -0.67
N THR A 55 -8.15 14.66 -1.48
CA THR A 55 -8.20 14.50 -2.94
C THR A 55 -7.49 15.59 -3.69
N ASP A 56 -7.29 15.33 -4.99
CA ASP A 56 -6.69 16.27 -5.92
C ASP A 56 -5.27 16.69 -5.48
N LEU A 57 -4.54 15.81 -4.79
CA LEU A 57 -3.16 16.03 -4.34
C LEU A 57 -2.17 16.03 -5.52
N GLY A 58 -1.01 16.67 -5.37
CA GLY A 58 0.06 16.58 -6.37
C GLY A 58 0.19 17.77 -7.33
N ILE A 59 -0.33 18.94 -6.97
CA ILE A 59 0.05 20.22 -7.57
C ILE A 59 1.14 20.90 -6.73
N THR A 60 1.89 21.84 -7.32
CA THR A 60 3.09 22.44 -6.70
C THR A 60 2.81 23.13 -5.38
N GLU A 61 1.66 23.80 -5.26
CA GLU A 61 1.24 24.50 -4.03
C GLU A 61 1.06 23.54 -2.84
N HIS A 62 0.68 22.29 -3.10
CA HIS A 62 0.43 21.30 -2.06
C HIS A 62 1.69 20.87 -1.31
N VAL A 63 2.90 21.13 -1.82
CA VAL A 63 4.13 20.73 -1.14
C VAL A 63 4.30 21.48 0.17
N ASP A 64 4.10 22.80 0.17
CA ASP A 64 4.22 23.62 1.37
C ASP A 64 2.99 23.51 2.26
N GLU A 65 1.79 23.45 1.68
CA GLU A 65 0.57 23.22 2.46
C GLU A 65 0.56 21.86 3.18
N ALA A 66 1.11 20.80 2.56
CA ALA A 66 1.24 19.49 3.21
C ALA A 66 2.13 19.55 4.46
N LYS A 67 3.21 20.36 4.43
CA LYS A 67 4.06 20.58 5.61
C LYS A 67 3.29 21.32 6.70
N GLU A 68 2.52 22.35 6.30
CA GLU A 68 1.71 23.16 7.20
C GLU A 68 0.56 22.37 7.84
N ALA A 69 0.02 21.36 7.15
CA ALA A 69 -1.02 20.46 7.65
C ALA A 69 -0.60 19.68 8.90
N GLN A 70 0.72 19.48 9.09
CA GLN A 70 1.32 18.84 10.27
C GLN A 70 0.66 17.50 10.67
N LEU A 71 0.42 16.61 9.70
CA LEU A 71 -0.23 15.31 9.96
C LEU A 71 0.54 14.46 10.99
N HIS A 72 1.84 14.66 11.12
CA HIS A 72 2.69 14.01 12.13
C HIS A 72 2.36 14.40 13.58
N ASN A 73 1.67 15.52 13.83
CA ASN A 73 1.23 15.95 15.16
C ASN A 73 -0.16 15.41 15.53
N LYS A 74 -0.87 14.78 14.59
CA LYS A 74 -2.27 14.35 14.76
C LYS A 74 -2.34 12.97 15.39
N ALA A 75 -2.12 12.88 16.69
CA ALA A 75 -2.11 11.62 17.43
C ALA A 75 -3.44 10.82 17.35
N ALA A 76 -4.55 11.51 17.09
CA ALA A 76 -5.87 10.91 16.89
C ALA A 76 -6.06 10.27 15.51
N LEU A 77 -5.21 10.59 14.51
CA LEU A 77 -5.30 10.10 13.14
C LEU A 77 -5.07 8.59 13.06
N ILE A 78 -6.05 7.87 12.53
CA ILE A 78 -6.12 6.41 12.40
C ILE A 78 -6.18 5.98 10.93
N ASP A 79 -7.00 6.63 10.10
CA ASP A 79 -7.13 6.37 8.66
C ASP A 79 -6.73 7.59 7.84
N LEU A 80 -5.86 7.37 6.85
CA LEU A 80 -5.42 8.39 5.91
C LEU A 80 -5.59 7.88 4.49
N SER A 81 -6.34 8.64 3.71
CA SER A 81 -6.67 8.33 2.33
C SER A 81 -6.21 9.46 1.42
N LEU A 82 -5.25 9.16 0.54
CA LEU A 82 -4.58 10.12 -0.33
C LEU A 82 -4.91 9.84 -1.80
N PHE A 83 -5.55 10.79 -2.46
CA PHE A 83 -5.89 10.72 -3.88
C PHE A 83 -5.19 11.83 -4.63
N PHE A 84 -4.27 11.45 -5.50
CA PHE A 84 -3.54 12.40 -6.34
C PHE A 84 -4.32 12.75 -7.61
N VAL A 85 -4.01 13.90 -8.20
CA VAL A 85 -4.57 14.35 -9.47
C VAL A 85 -4.24 13.37 -10.59
N TYR A 86 -5.21 13.16 -11.48
CA TYR A 86 -5.06 12.32 -12.66
C TYR A 86 -4.92 13.22 -13.90
N GLY A 87 -3.73 13.27 -14.49
CA GLY A 87 -3.43 14.09 -15.68
C GLY A 87 -2.09 13.71 -16.32
N ASP A 88 -1.84 14.22 -17.54
CA ASP A 88 -0.77 13.77 -18.46
C ASP A 88 0.56 14.53 -18.39
N SER A 89 0.69 15.56 -17.55
CA SER A 89 1.96 16.29 -17.42
C SER A 89 2.82 15.78 -16.26
N GLU A 90 4.09 16.21 -16.28
CA GLU A 90 5.28 15.96 -15.45
C GLU A 90 5.13 15.92 -13.90
N GLY A 91 3.96 15.61 -13.34
CA GLY A 91 3.65 15.62 -11.91
C GLY A 91 4.28 14.50 -11.07
N GLY A 92 5.08 13.60 -11.64
CA GLY A 92 5.68 12.50 -10.89
C GLY A 92 6.56 12.97 -9.72
N GLN A 93 7.35 14.03 -9.93
CA GLN A 93 8.16 14.62 -8.86
C GLN A 93 7.29 15.32 -7.82
N THR A 94 6.32 16.13 -8.26
CA THR A 94 5.40 16.81 -7.35
C THR A 94 4.61 15.85 -6.47
N HIS A 95 4.15 14.71 -7.00
CA HIS A 95 3.49 13.68 -6.22
C HIS A 95 4.43 13.10 -5.14
N THR A 96 5.70 12.88 -5.51
CA THR A 96 6.73 12.40 -4.59
C THR A 96 6.95 13.39 -3.44
N ASP A 97 7.11 14.67 -3.77
CA ASP A 97 7.36 15.74 -2.79
C ASP A 97 6.18 15.95 -1.85
N VAL A 98 4.95 15.94 -2.39
CA VAL A 98 3.72 16.01 -1.59
C VAL A 98 3.59 14.79 -0.68
N LEU A 99 3.85 13.57 -1.18
CA LEU A 99 3.79 12.36 -0.36
C LEU A 99 4.80 12.40 0.78
N GLU A 100 6.02 12.88 0.53
CA GLU A 100 7.04 13.07 1.57
C GLU A 100 6.59 14.07 2.64
N ALA A 101 6.03 15.22 2.22
CA ALA A 101 5.56 16.29 3.10
C ALA A 101 4.37 15.89 3.99
N LEU A 102 3.49 15.00 3.51
CA LEU A 102 2.29 14.53 4.21
C LEU A 102 2.57 13.57 5.39
N LYS A 103 3.83 13.41 5.81
CA LYS A 103 4.27 12.51 6.90
C LYS A 103 3.20 12.39 8.02
N PRO A 104 2.56 11.22 8.18
CA PRO A 104 1.50 11.04 9.16
C PRO A 104 2.04 10.72 10.55
N HIS A 105 1.19 10.83 11.57
CA HIS A 105 1.52 10.41 12.92
C HIS A 105 1.74 8.88 12.98
N PRO A 106 2.73 8.35 13.74
CA PRO A 106 2.98 6.91 13.86
C PRO A 106 1.84 6.03 14.42
N ASN A 107 0.72 6.63 14.82
CA ASN A 107 -0.48 5.93 15.31
C ASN A 107 -1.39 5.48 14.16
N LEU A 108 -1.11 5.93 12.93
CA LEU A 108 -1.86 5.58 11.74
C LEU A 108 -1.98 4.06 11.61
N LYS A 109 -3.20 3.57 11.39
CA LYS A 109 -3.52 2.15 11.25
C LYS A 109 -3.87 1.78 9.81
N SER A 110 -4.33 2.73 9.01
CA SER A 110 -4.78 2.49 7.64
C SER A 110 -4.27 3.59 6.73
N LEU A 111 -3.66 3.20 5.61
CA LEU A 111 -3.15 4.12 4.58
C LEU A 111 -3.62 3.64 3.21
N LEU A 112 -4.34 4.50 2.51
CA LEU A 112 -4.69 4.36 1.10
C LEU A 112 -3.97 5.41 0.28
N ILE A 113 -3.24 5.00 -0.75
CA ILE A 113 -2.64 5.87 -1.75
C ILE A 113 -3.23 5.51 -3.10
N SER A 114 -3.83 6.49 -3.78
CA SER A 114 -4.41 6.29 -5.10
C SER A 114 -4.00 7.36 -6.11
N TYR A 115 -3.91 6.97 -7.38
CA TYR A 115 -3.55 7.85 -8.50
C TYR A 115 -2.14 8.47 -8.40
N TYR A 116 -1.28 7.91 -7.55
CA TYR A 116 0.11 8.34 -7.44
C TYR A 116 0.88 8.03 -8.74
N ARG A 117 1.75 8.94 -9.21
CA ARG A 117 2.50 8.79 -10.48
C ARG A 117 4.00 9.06 -10.34
N GLY A 118 4.55 9.05 -9.13
CA GLY A 118 6.00 9.15 -8.92
C GLY A 118 6.74 7.85 -9.24
N PRO A 119 8.07 7.88 -9.42
CA PRO A 119 8.85 6.70 -9.81
C PRO A 119 8.83 5.59 -8.75
N SER A 120 8.67 5.95 -7.47
CA SER A 120 8.65 5.02 -6.33
C SER A 120 7.67 5.51 -5.26
N ILE A 121 7.03 4.60 -4.52
CA ILE A 121 6.23 4.93 -3.33
C ILE A 121 7.10 4.75 -2.08
N SER A 122 8.22 5.47 -1.99
CA SER A 122 9.21 5.26 -0.92
C SER A 122 9.50 6.53 -0.10
N PRO A 123 8.49 7.19 0.50
CA PRO A 123 8.76 8.32 1.37
C PRO A 123 9.51 7.86 2.62
N SER A 124 10.34 8.74 3.19
CA SER A 124 11.27 8.42 4.29
C SER A 124 10.56 7.88 5.54
N TRP A 125 9.29 8.25 5.72
CA TRP A 125 8.49 7.89 6.86
C TRP A 125 7.73 6.56 6.73
N MET A 126 7.59 5.96 5.55
CA MET A 126 6.67 4.82 5.34
C MET A 126 6.98 3.62 6.25
N THR A 127 8.26 3.30 6.41
CA THR A 127 8.71 2.12 7.18
C THR A 127 8.74 2.38 8.69
N SER A 128 8.57 3.64 9.11
CA SER A 128 8.44 4.04 10.52
C SER A 128 7.02 3.93 11.07
N LEU A 129 6.03 3.57 10.24
CA LEU A 129 4.64 3.41 10.65
C LEU A 129 4.41 2.07 11.37
N VAL A 130 4.93 2.00 12.60
CA VAL A 130 4.93 0.77 13.43
C VAL A 130 3.55 0.24 13.78
N ASN A 131 2.50 1.08 13.70
CA ASN A 131 1.11 0.71 13.97
C ASN A 131 0.26 0.47 12.71
N LEU A 132 0.83 0.62 11.52
CA LEU A 132 0.11 0.46 10.26
C LEU A 132 -0.35 -0.99 10.11
N LYS A 133 -1.66 -1.18 9.96
CA LYS A 133 -2.31 -2.49 9.78
C LYS A 133 -2.76 -2.72 8.35
N LYS A 134 -3.17 -1.67 7.64
CA LYS A 134 -3.68 -1.76 6.26
C LYS A 134 -2.91 -0.81 5.37
N LEU A 135 -2.40 -1.34 4.27
CA LEU A 135 -1.75 -0.56 3.22
C LEU A 135 -2.38 -0.87 1.87
N HIS A 136 -3.03 0.11 1.28
CA HIS A 136 -3.69 -0.02 -0.01
C HIS A 136 -3.03 0.92 -1.02
N LEU A 137 -2.50 0.36 -2.10
CA LEU A 137 -1.93 1.09 -3.22
C LEU A 137 -2.79 0.82 -4.44
N ARG A 138 -3.50 1.84 -4.96
CA ARG A 138 -4.53 1.65 -5.99
C ARG A 138 -4.41 2.61 -7.15
N ARG A 139 -4.54 2.12 -8.39
CA ARG A 139 -4.56 2.97 -9.60
C ARG A 139 -3.34 3.89 -9.70
N SER A 140 -2.20 3.42 -9.25
CA SER A 140 -0.96 4.19 -9.17
C SER A 140 0.06 3.67 -10.17
N HIS A 141 0.98 4.55 -10.56
CA HIS A 141 2.12 4.30 -11.42
C HIS A 141 3.38 4.50 -10.58
N TYR A 142 4.14 3.42 -10.40
CA TYR A 142 5.39 3.38 -9.65
C TYR A 142 6.13 2.09 -10.06
N GLU A 143 7.45 2.14 -10.07
CA GLU A 143 8.31 1.00 -10.48
C GLU A 143 8.83 0.21 -9.29
N SER A 144 8.90 0.85 -8.12
CA SER A 144 9.44 0.23 -6.90
C SER A 144 8.65 0.58 -5.65
N LEU A 145 8.74 -0.32 -4.67
CA LEU A 145 8.18 -0.18 -3.32
C LEU A 145 9.31 -0.18 -2.29
N PRO A 146 9.10 0.42 -1.11
CA PRO A 146 10.06 0.38 -0.03
C PRO A 146 10.05 -1.01 0.61
N ASN A 147 10.89 -1.21 1.63
CA ASN A 147 11.01 -2.46 2.38
C ASN A 147 9.82 -2.75 3.30
N LEU A 148 8.64 -2.93 2.72
CA LEU A 148 7.38 -3.16 3.42
C LEU A 148 7.45 -4.37 4.37
N GLY A 149 8.33 -5.34 4.13
CA GLY A 149 8.55 -6.48 5.03
C GLY A 149 9.03 -6.11 6.44
N LYS A 150 9.55 -4.89 6.64
CA LYS A 150 9.92 -4.36 7.96
C LYS A 150 8.73 -3.82 8.75
N LEU A 151 7.54 -3.69 8.16
CA LEU A 151 6.33 -3.23 8.85
C LEU A 151 5.80 -4.31 9.82
N GLN A 152 6.00 -4.08 11.12
CA GLN A 152 5.76 -5.07 12.18
C GLN A 152 4.27 -5.27 12.52
N SER A 153 3.39 -4.36 12.09
CA SER A 153 1.96 -4.43 12.39
C SER A 153 1.06 -4.65 11.18
N LEU A 154 1.63 -4.72 9.96
CA LEU A 154 0.83 -4.83 8.75
C LEU A 154 0.07 -6.16 8.75
N GLU A 155 -1.25 -6.09 8.60
CA GLU A 155 -2.17 -7.23 8.58
C GLU A 155 -2.74 -7.44 7.16
N GLU A 156 -2.86 -6.38 6.36
CA GLU A 156 -3.50 -6.40 5.04
C GLU A 156 -2.70 -5.54 4.05
N LEU A 157 -2.35 -6.12 2.90
CA LEU A 157 -1.70 -5.44 1.78
C LEU A 157 -2.53 -5.58 0.51
N VAL A 158 -2.93 -4.46 -0.08
CA VAL A 158 -3.66 -4.40 -1.34
C VAL A 158 -2.84 -3.66 -2.38
N ILE A 159 -2.54 -4.32 -3.50
CA ILE A 159 -1.92 -3.71 -4.68
C ILE A 159 -2.89 -3.86 -5.86
N GLY A 160 -3.55 -2.76 -6.20
CA GLY A 160 -4.65 -2.73 -7.17
C GLY A 160 -4.35 -1.81 -8.35
N ARG A 161 -4.57 -2.29 -9.58
CA ARG A 161 -4.46 -1.49 -10.82
C ARG A 161 -3.12 -0.75 -10.89
N SER A 162 -2.03 -1.45 -10.56
CA SER A 162 -0.65 -0.95 -10.74
C SER A 162 -0.19 -1.22 -12.18
N SER A 163 0.36 -0.21 -12.84
CA SER A 163 0.73 -0.26 -14.27
C SER A 163 2.23 -0.35 -14.56
N SER A 164 3.11 -0.20 -13.56
CA SER A 164 4.58 -0.20 -13.78
C SER A 164 5.39 -1.04 -12.81
N LEU A 165 4.76 -1.59 -11.75
CA LEU A 165 5.47 -2.46 -10.84
C LEU A 165 5.75 -3.80 -11.53
N GLU A 166 6.99 -4.04 -11.94
CA GLU A 166 7.37 -5.24 -12.68
C GLU A 166 7.86 -6.39 -11.80
N ARG A 167 8.45 -6.08 -10.65
CA ARG A 167 9.09 -7.08 -9.78
C ARG A 167 8.86 -6.81 -8.30
N LEU A 168 8.72 -7.89 -7.55
CA LEU A 168 8.76 -7.93 -6.08
C LEU A 168 9.93 -8.83 -5.65
N GLY A 169 11.07 -8.19 -5.41
CA GLY A 169 12.31 -8.84 -5.00
C GLY A 169 12.59 -8.79 -3.49
N PRO A 170 13.82 -9.13 -3.09
CA PRO A 170 14.27 -9.12 -1.70
C PRO A 170 14.13 -7.75 -1.02
N GLU A 171 14.24 -6.67 -1.80
CA GLU A 171 14.06 -5.29 -1.38
C GLU A 171 12.68 -5.04 -0.76
N PHE A 172 11.63 -5.63 -1.32
CA PHE A 172 10.25 -5.54 -0.82
C PHE A 172 10.12 -6.21 0.55
N LEU A 173 10.82 -7.32 0.76
CA LEU A 173 10.89 -8.01 2.04
C LEU A 173 11.79 -7.29 3.06
N GLY A 174 12.64 -6.35 2.61
CA GLY A 174 13.63 -5.68 3.44
C GLY A 174 14.90 -6.47 3.67
N VAL A 175 15.21 -7.41 2.77
CA VAL A 175 16.46 -8.18 2.74
C VAL A 175 17.46 -7.47 1.83
N GLU A 176 18.62 -7.15 2.38
CA GLU A 176 19.73 -6.55 1.63
C GLU A 176 20.50 -7.66 0.89
N ILE A 177 20.95 -7.36 -0.33
CA ILE A 177 21.87 -8.23 -1.09
C ILE A 177 23.26 -7.64 -0.98
N VAL A 178 24.21 -8.39 -0.42
CA VAL A 178 25.62 -8.00 -0.24
C VAL A 178 26.47 -9.04 -0.96
N ASP A 179 27.35 -8.60 -1.86
CA ASP A 179 28.20 -9.48 -2.68
C ASP A 179 27.43 -10.58 -3.42
N GLY A 180 26.23 -10.25 -3.91
CA GLY A 180 25.35 -11.18 -4.62
C GLY A 180 24.63 -12.20 -3.72
N GLN A 181 24.76 -12.10 -2.40
CA GLN A 181 24.13 -12.99 -1.43
C GLN A 181 23.15 -12.23 -0.52
N PRO A 182 21.99 -12.83 -0.16
CA PRO A 182 21.08 -12.22 0.79
C PRO A 182 21.70 -12.17 2.19
N LYS A 183 21.74 -10.97 2.77
CA LYS A 183 22.12 -10.78 4.17
C LYS A 183 21.00 -11.28 5.06
N MET A 184 21.13 -12.50 5.54
CA MET A 184 20.16 -13.12 6.42
C MET A 184 20.60 -12.99 7.88
N VAL A 185 19.75 -12.41 8.72
CA VAL A 185 19.94 -12.37 10.17
C VAL A 185 19.04 -13.44 10.80
N PRO A 186 19.59 -14.51 11.41
CA PRO A 186 18.79 -15.59 11.98
C PRO A 186 17.76 -15.11 12.99
N GLY A 187 16.56 -15.68 12.91
CA GLY A 187 15.43 -15.30 13.77
C GLY A 187 14.66 -14.07 13.30
N THR A 188 15.10 -13.40 12.24
CA THR A 188 14.37 -12.27 11.65
C THR A 188 13.04 -12.74 11.10
N THR A 189 11.97 -12.03 11.46
CA THR A 189 10.62 -12.25 10.92
C THR A 189 10.22 -11.08 10.05
N LEU A 190 9.92 -11.36 8.78
CA LEU A 190 9.48 -10.38 7.78
C LEU A 190 7.96 -10.48 7.66
N PHE A 191 7.26 -9.35 7.69
CA PHE A 191 5.79 -9.31 7.74
C PHE A 191 5.19 -10.19 8.87
N PRO A 192 5.53 -9.96 10.15
CA PRO A 192 5.16 -10.86 11.25
C PRO A 192 3.65 -10.99 11.48
N LYS A 193 2.85 -9.99 11.07
CA LYS A 193 1.39 -9.96 11.29
C LYS A 193 0.56 -10.02 10.02
N LEU A 194 1.18 -10.10 8.83
CA LEU A 194 0.46 -10.03 7.56
C LEU A 194 -0.42 -11.25 7.41
N LYS A 195 -1.72 -11.04 7.19
CA LYS A 195 -2.75 -12.07 7.06
C LYS A 195 -3.25 -12.20 5.63
N GLU A 196 -3.30 -11.09 4.92
CA GLU A 196 -3.94 -11.02 3.61
C GLU A 196 -3.10 -10.20 2.63
N ILE A 197 -2.88 -10.77 1.45
CA ILE A 197 -2.33 -10.08 0.29
C ILE A 197 -3.32 -10.20 -0.86
N PHE A 198 -3.68 -9.06 -1.43
CA PHE A 198 -4.58 -8.98 -2.56
C PHE A 198 -3.95 -8.17 -3.69
N PHE A 199 -3.62 -8.85 -4.78
CA PHE A 199 -3.26 -8.23 -6.05
C PHE A 199 -4.46 -8.23 -6.99
N GLU A 200 -4.84 -7.06 -7.48
CA GLU A 200 -5.84 -6.92 -8.53
C GLU A 200 -5.27 -6.13 -9.69
N ARG A 201 -5.34 -6.65 -10.91
CA ARG A 201 -4.94 -5.93 -12.13
C ARG A 201 -3.53 -5.34 -12.03
N ALA A 202 -2.61 -6.02 -11.35
CA ALA A 202 -1.17 -5.73 -11.35
C ALA A 202 -0.58 -6.31 -12.65
N ARG A 203 -0.93 -5.71 -13.79
CA ARG A 203 -0.73 -6.33 -15.11
C ARG A 203 0.73 -6.36 -15.54
N SER A 204 1.56 -5.49 -15.00
CA SER A 204 2.99 -5.42 -15.34
C SER A 204 3.86 -6.26 -14.41
N LEU A 205 3.30 -6.77 -13.30
CA LEU A 205 4.05 -7.58 -12.34
C LEU A 205 4.38 -8.92 -12.97
N ARG A 206 5.66 -9.11 -13.31
CA ARG A 206 6.22 -10.30 -13.95
C ARG A 206 6.86 -11.25 -12.94
N GLU A 207 7.52 -10.67 -11.96
CA GLU A 207 8.38 -11.42 -11.04
C GLU A 207 7.97 -11.19 -9.58
N TRP A 208 7.83 -12.29 -8.85
CA TRP A 208 7.71 -12.28 -7.39
C TRP A 208 8.62 -13.36 -6.82
N ASN A 209 9.89 -13.00 -6.63
CA ASN A 209 10.97 -13.98 -6.46
C ASN A 209 11.33 -14.25 -4.99
N GLY A 210 10.82 -13.46 -4.04
CA GLY A 210 11.12 -13.64 -2.62
C GLY A 210 12.59 -13.37 -2.28
N VAL A 211 13.25 -14.30 -1.59
CA VAL A 211 14.69 -14.22 -1.22
C VAL A 211 15.48 -15.20 -2.10
N PRO A 212 16.61 -14.82 -2.72
CA PRO A 212 17.35 -15.72 -3.60
C PRO A 212 17.95 -16.87 -2.78
N GLY A 213 17.89 -18.10 -3.30
CA GLY A 213 18.38 -19.28 -2.59
C GLY A 213 17.60 -19.62 -1.32
N TRP A 214 16.35 -19.14 -1.20
CA TRP A 214 15.46 -19.53 -0.11
C TRP A 214 15.24 -21.05 -0.09
N SER A 215 15.13 -21.62 1.11
CA SER A 215 14.79 -23.02 1.35
C SER A 215 13.92 -23.14 2.62
N VAL A 216 13.34 -24.32 2.87
CA VAL A 216 12.53 -24.57 4.07
C VAL A 216 13.33 -24.35 5.36
N ASP A 217 14.64 -24.61 5.34
CA ASP A 217 15.57 -24.37 6.45
C ASP A 217 16.10 -22.92 6.49
N CYS A 218 15.52 -22.00 5.70
CA CYS A 218 15.92 -20.61 5.67
C CYS A 218 15.85 -20.00 7.07
N PRO A 219 16.88 -19.27 7.52
CA PRO A 219 16.91 -18.65 8.85
C PRO A 219 15.92 -17.49 9.03
N LEU A 220 15.25 -17.07 7.95
CA LEU A 220 14.23 -16.02 7.94
C LEU A 220 12.83 -16.61 8.01
N LYS A 221 11.97 -16.02 8.84
CA LYS A 221 10.53 -16.33 8.86
C LYS A 221 9.79 -15.32 7.99
N ILE A 222 9.38 -15.72 6.80
CA ILE A 222 8.66 -14.84 5.86
C ILE A 222 7.16 -15.05 6.03
N MET A 223 6.42 -13.99 6.36
CA MET A 223 4.95 -13.96 6.41
C MET A 223 4.31 -15.12 7.23
N PRO A 224 4.74 -15.37 8.48
CA PRO A 224 4.32 -16.54 9.27
C PRO A 224 2.83 -16.56 9.67
N ARG A 225 2.06 -15.55 9.27
CA ARG A 225 0.62 -15.42 9.56
C ARG A 225 -0.23 -15.23 8.32
N LEU A 226 0.33 -15.33 7.12
CA LEU A 226 -0.41 -15.12 5.88
C LEU A 226 -1.38 -16.28 5.66
N GLN A 227 -2.67 -15.95 5.64
CA GLN A 227 -3.77 -16.91 5.52
C GLN A 227 -4.45 -16.82 4.15
N SER A 228 -4.43 -15.65 3.51
CA SER A 228 -5.11 -15.43 2.24
C SER A 228 -4.17 -14.76 1.23
N LEU A 229 -4.04 -15.38 0.05
CA LEU A 229 -3.40 -14.79 -1.11
C LEU A 229 -4.39 -14.78 -2.28
N THR A 230 -4.66 -13.60 -2.83
CA THR A 230 -5.52 -13.45 -4.00
C THR A 230 -4.79 -12.72 -5.12
N LEU A 231 -4.78 -13.33 -6.31
CA LEU A 231 -4.22 -12.82 -7.54
C LEU A 231 -5.34 -12.73 -8.58
N ARG A 232 -5.83 -11.52 -8.86
CA ARG A 232 -6.92 -11.28 -9.81
C ARG A 232 -6.42 -10.45 -10.98
N PHE A 233 -6.58 -10.94 -12.21
CA PHE A 233 -6.15 -10.26 -13.44
C PHE A 233 -4.66 -9.82 -13.44
N CYS A 234 -3.78 -10.63 -12.86
CA CYS A 234 -2.32 -10.40 -12.82
C CYS A 234 -1.65 -11.16 -13.98
N SER A 235 -1.90 -10.70 -15.20
CA SER A 235 -1.66 -11.46 -16.45
C SER A 235 -0.19 -11.71 -16.81
N SER A 236 0.75 -10.92 -16.26
CA SER A 236 2.18 -11.09 -16.54
C SER A 236 2.94 -11.88 -15.48
N LEU A 237 2.32 -12.18 -14.34
CA LEU A 237 2.98 -12.95 -13.29
C LEU A 237 3.02 -14.41 -13.73
N GLU A 238 4.22 -14.99 -13.75
CA GLU A 238 4.44 -16.36 -14.24
C GLU A 238 4.79 -17.34 -13.11
N SER A 239 5.17 -16.85 -11.93
CA SER A 239 5.52 -17.70 -10.80
C SER A 239 5.14 -17.11 -9.45
N LEU A 240 4.90 -18.00 -8.49
CA LEU A 240 4.87 -17.69 -7.07
C LEU A 240 6.27 -17.81 -6.42
N PRO A 241 6.56 -17.06 -5.35
CA PRO A 241 7.82 -17.20 -4.63
C PRO A 241 7.87 -18.50 -3.82
N ASP A 242 9.07 -19.06 -3.67
CA ASP A 242 9.28 -20.38 -3.05
C ASP A 242 8.90 -20.41 -1.55
N PHE A 243 8.99 -19.27 -0.86
CA PHE A 243 8.65 -19.18 0.57
C PHE A 243 7.18 -19.50 0.88
N LEU A 244 6.29 -19.54 -0.13
CA LEU A 244 4.90 -19.96 0.09
C LEU A 244 4.81 -21.40 0.59
N GLU A 245 5.80 -22.26 0.30
CA GLU A 245 5.86 -23.64 0.78
C GLU A 245 5.82 -23.74 2.31
N SER A 246 6.39 -22.77 3.04
CA SER A 246 6.37 -22.73 4.51
C SER A 246 5.32 -21.78 5.10
N THR A 247 4.55 -21.12 4.24
CA THR A 247 3.55 -20.13 4.67
C THR A 247 2.22 -20.82 5.02
N PRO A 248 1.57 -20.48 6.15
CA PRO A 248 0.33 -21.15 6.62
C PRO A 248 -0.93 -20.67 5.88
N LEU A 249 -0.87 -20.64 4.55
CA LEU A 249 -1.97 -20.23 3.68
C LEU A 249 -3.16 -21.17 3.85
N LYS A 250 -4.35 -20.57 3.99
CA LYS A 250 -5.64 -21.26 4.05
C LYS A 250 -6.44 -21.10 2.77
N TYR A 251 -6.27 -19.96 2.11
CA TYR A 251 -7.00 -19.57 0.91
C TYR A 251 -6.03 -19.04 -0.13
N LEU A 252 -6.06 -19.65 -1.32
CA LEU A 252 -5.40 -19.16 -2.52
C LEU A 252 -6.44 -18.99 -3.61
N SER A 253 -6.57 -17.77 -4.15
CA SER A 253 -7.43 -17.49 -5.29
C SER A 253 -6.62 -16.87 -6.42
N ILE A 254 -6.62 -17.52 -7.58
CA ILE A 254 -5.99 -17.06 -8.81
C ILE A 254 -7.10 -16.97 -9.85
N SER A 255 -7.33 -15.78 -10.40
CA SER A 255 -8.40 -15.54 -11.38
C SER A 255 -7.94 -14.63 -12.52
N GLY A 256 -8.28 -14.97 -13.76
CA GLY A 256 -8.00 -14.11 -14.92
C GLY A 256 -6.51 -13.91 -15.23
N SER A 257 -5.67 -14.91 -14.92
CA SER A 257 -4.25 -14.92 -15.28
C SER A 257 -3.84 -16.29 -15.83
N GLN A 258 -3.66 -16.38 -17.15
CA GLN A 258 -3.39 -17.65 -17.82
C GLN A 258 -2.08 -18.30 -17.34
N ALA A 259 -0.98 -17.55 -17.32
CA ALA A 259 0.32 -18.06 -16.89
C ALA A 259 0.27 -18.59 -15.46
N MET A 260 -0.40 -17.88 -14.54
CA MET A 260 -0.59 -18.36 -13.16
C MET A 260 -1.49 -19.59 -13.08
N CYS A 261 -2.57 -19.65 -13.88
CA CYS A 261 -3.44 -20.82 -13.91
C CYS A 261 -2.70 -22.09 -14.37
N GLU A 262 -1.82 -21.96 -15.36
CA GLU A 262 -0.98 -23.07 -15.83
C GLU A 262 0.11 -23.42 -14.81
N SER A 263 0.78 -22.41 -14.25
CA SER A 263 1.86 -22.60 -13.27
C SER A 263 1.38 -23.25 -11.97
N CYS A 264 0.17 -22.91 -11.51
CA CYS A 264 -0.44 -23.43 -10.27
C CYS A 264 -1.37 -24.62 -10.49
N LYS A 265 -1.38 -25.21 -11.69
CA LYS A 265 -2.24 -26.36 -12.00
C LYS A 265 -1.94 -27.53 -11.07
N GLU A 266 -2.99 -28.14 -10.52
CA GLU A 266 -2.89 -29.29 -9.63
C GLU A 266 -2.05 -30.43 -10.26
N GLU A 267 -1.14 -30.99 -9.46
CA GLU A 267 -0.18 -32.07 -9.76
C GLU A 267 0.86 -31.82 -10.86
N THR A 268 0.58 -30.91 -11.79
CA THR A 268 1.34 -30.76 -13.04
C THR A 268 1.99 -29.38 -13.18
N GLY A 269 1.49 -28.38 -12.47
CA GLY A 269 1.99 -27.02 -12.48
C GLY A 269 3.33 -26.89 -11.74
N ARG A 270 4.24 -26.09 -12.29
CA ARG A 270 5.58 -25.84 -11.70
C ARG A 270 5.53 -25.23 -10.30
N ASP A 271 4.51 -24.43 -9.98
CA ASP A 271 4.34 -23.82 -8.67
C ASP A 271 3.47 -24.69 -7.73
N TRP A 272 2.90 -25.80 -8.21
CA TRP A 272 2.08 -26.70 -7.39
C TRP A 272 2.79 -27.15 -6.10
N PRO A 273 4.09 -27.54 -6.09
CA PRO A 273 4.79 -27.89 -4.86
C PRO A 273 4.79 -26.78 -3.80
N LYS A 274 4.72 -25.50 -4.22
CA LYS A 274 4.72 -24.32 -3.34
C LYS A 274 3.38 -24.06 -2.68
N ILE A 275 2.30 -24.67 -3.16
CA ILE A 275 0.91 -24.38 -2.74
C ILE A 275 0.08 -25.62 -2.42
N ARG A 276 0.56 -26.84 -2.69
CA ARG A 276 -0.17 -28.11 -2.48
C ARG A 276 -0.66 -28.34 -1.05
N HIS A 277 -0.07 -27.67 -0.06
CA HIS A 277 -0.49 -27.73 1.35
C HIS A 277 -1.68 -26.82 1.67
N VAL A 278 -2.07 -25.93 0.74
CA VAL A 278 -3.17 -24.98 0.93
C VAL A 278 -4.50 -25.72 0.80
N PRO A 279 -5.39 -25.66 1.81
CA PRO A 279 -6.63 -26.44 1.80
C PRO A 279 -7.69 -25.91 0.83
N ASN A 280 -7.71 -24.61 0.52
CA ASN A 280 -8.70 -24.01 -0.38
C ASN A 280 -7.99 -23.27 -1.52
N ILE A 281 -7.87 -23.95 -2.67
CA ILE A 281 -7.24 -23.42 -3.88
C ILE A 281 -8.32 -23.22 -4.94
N TYR A 282 -8.47 -21.98 -5.41
CA TYR A 282 -9.39 -21.60 -6.47
C TYR A 282 -8.60 -20.99 -7.63
N VAL A 283 -8.47 -21.74 -8.72
CA VAL A 283 -7.76 -21.30 -9.93
C VAL A 283 -8.77 -21.23 -11.07
N THR A 284 -9.06 -20.03 -11.56
CA THR A 284 -10.05 -19.81 -12.63
C THR A 284 -9.49 -18.89 -13.71
N MET A 285 -9.93 -19.10 -14.96
CA MET A 285 -9.70 -18.13 -16.03
C MET A 285 -10.66 -16.95 -15.97
#